data_AF-A0A934UB25-F1
#
_entry.id   AF-A0A934UB25-F1
#
_cell.length_a   1.000
_cell.length_b   1.000
_cell.length_c   1.000
_cell.angle_alpha   90.00
_cell.angle_beta   90.00
_cell.angle_gamma   90.00
#
_symmetry.space_group_name_H-M   'P 1'
#
loop_
_entity.id
_entity.type
_entity.pdbx_description
1 polymer ?
#
loop_
_entity_poly.entity_id
_entity_poly.type
_entity_poly.pdbx_seq_one_letter_code
_entity_poly.pdbx_strand_id
1 'polypeptide(L)'
;MPTTNFRHCAAGIAWSLAFAYLAVEIVTAYAWKSDYSFRHDTISDLGVTACTPHMCSPLHLLMNATFVALGLLTIMGAVLFRGAIPHGYRRWWIVSLAVLTGLSTAATGLVPSNDGIVVHLLAVLPAFVSRHLVLILVAVWLWKSRRIVAVWSALCAISGLVGTVLLVGSVVQIGISERLVLYPLPAFMAVTGAAVLSTSLTNAVARRRTRHSIVGVVARHAPIPRPTSPSVLL
;
A
#
# COMPACT_ATOMS: atom_id res chain seq x y z
N MET A 1 -15.12 11.44 -15.93
CA MET A 1 -13.85 11.20 -15.22
C MET A 1 -14.13 11.15 -13.72
N PRO A 2 -13.60 10.17 -12.97
CA PRO A 2 -13.84 10.12 -11.52
C PRO A 2 -13.31 11.39 -10.85
N THR A 3 -14.09 11.95 -9.93
CA THR A 3 -13.69 13.12 -9.14
C THR A 3 -12.42 12.81 -8.34
N THR A 4 -11.61 13.82 -8.05
CA THR A 4 -10.36 13.68 -7.29
C THR A 4 -10.56 12.94 -5.95
N ASN A 5 -11.71 13.14 -5.31
CA ASN A 5 -12.10 12.44 -4.08
C ASN A 5 -12.27 10.92 -4.28
N PHE A 6 -12.90 10.48 -5.37
CA PHE A 6 -13.05 9.04 -5.65
C PHE A 6 -11.69 8.36 -5.83
N ARG A 7 -10.78 9.02 -6.53
CA ARG A 7 -9.42 8.49 -6.76
C ARG A 7 -8.64 8.34 -5.47
N HIS A 8 -8.73 9.31 -4.55
CA HIS A 8 -8.06 9.22 -3.25
C HIS A 8 -8.69 8.14 -2.35
N CYS A 9 -10.02 7.99 -2.34
CA CYS A 9 -10.66 6.88 -1.63
C CYS A 9 -10.20 5.52 -2.16
N ALA A 10 -10.25 5.32 -3.49
CA ALA A 10 -9.84 4.07 -4.12
C ALA A 10 -8.36 3.75 -3.84
N ALA A 11 -7.49 4.74 -3.93
CA ALA A 11 -6.07 4.59 -3.60
C ALA A 11 -5.83 4.29 -2.11
N GLY A 12 -6.59 4.96 -1.23
CA GLY A 12 -6.57 4.71 0.21
C GLY A 12 -6.96 3.27 0.55
N ILE A 13 -8.09 2.79 0.01
CA ILE A 13 -8.55 1.40 0.18
C ILE A 13 -7.49 0.42 -0.33
N ALA A 14 -7.00 0.62 -1.56
CA ALA A 14 -5.99 -0.25 -2.17
C ALA A 14 -4.75 -0.40 -1.28
N TRP A 15 -4.21 0.70 -0.77
CA TRP A 15 -3.01 0.65 0.06
C TRP A 15 -3.27 0.20 1.50
N SER A 16 -4.45 0.46 2.07
CA SER A 16 -4.84 -0.10 3.38
C SER A 16 -4.87 -1.63 3.39
N LEU A 17 -5.16 -2.27 2.26
CA LEU A 17 -5.13 -3.73 2.14
C LEU A 17 -3.72 -4.33 2.34
N ALA A 18 -2.66 -3.52 2.36
CA ALA A 18 -1.33 -4.00 2.74
C ALA A 18 -1.26 -4.49 4.21
N PHE A 19 -2.22 -4.15 5.08
CA PHE A 19 -2.36 -4.82 6.38
C PHE A 19 -2.65 -6.32 6.24
N ALA A 20 -3.41 -6.71 5.21
CA ALA A 20 -3.71 -8.12 4.96
C ALA A 20 -2.43 -8.92 4.61
N TYR A 21 -1.45 -8.30 3.96
CA TYR A 21 -0.15 -8.93 3.70
C TYR A 21 0.55 -9.33 5.01
N LEU A 22 0.62 -8.42 5.97
CA LEU A 22 1.25 -8.69 7.28
C LEU A 22 0.50 -9.77 8.05
N ALA A 23 -0.83 -9.77 7.99
CA ALA A 23 -1.66 -10.80 8.62
C ALA A 23 -1.49 -12.17 7.97
N VAL A 24 -1.45 -12.23 6.63
CA VAL A 24 -1.27 -13.49 5.88
C VAL A 24 0.11 -14.09 6.13
N GLU A 25 1.17 -13.29 6.25
CA GLU A 25 2.49 -13.79 6.64
C GLU A 25 2.41 -14.54 7.97
N ILE A 26 1.82 -13.92 8.99
CA ILE A 26 1.68 -14.49 10.33
C ILE A 26 0.85 -15.79 10.26
N VAL A 27 -0.28 -15.78 9.57
CA VAL A 27 -1.14 -16.96 9.40
C VAL A 27 -0.40 -18.10 8.69
N THR A 28 0.34 -17.79 7.64
CA THR A 28 1.12 -18.78 6.88
C THR A 28 2.24 -19.36 7.75
N ALA A 29 2.93 -18.52 8.51
CA ALA A 29 3.98 -18.94 9.44
C ALA A 29 3.45 -19.85 10.54
N TYR A 30 2.27 -19.57 11.10
CA TYR A 30 1.63 -20.44 12.10
C TYR A 30 1.11 -21.76 11.51
N ALA A 31 0.76 -21.79 10.22
CA ALA A 31 0.33 -23.00 9.54
C ALA A 31 1.49 -23.91 9.12
N TRP A 32 2.73 -23.41 9.24
CA TRP A 32 3.95 -24.13 8.90
C TRP A 32 4.10 -25.42 9.71
N LYS A 33 4.65 -26.49 9.10
CA LYS A 33 4.67 -27.83 9.70
C LYS A 33 5.92 -28.20 10.48
N SER A 34 7.07 -27.58 10.20
CA SER A 34 8.29 -27.66 11.02
C SER A 34 8.45 -26.44 11.93
N ASP A 35 9.59 -26.29 12.59
CA ASP A 35 9.87 -25.17 13.51
C ASP A 35 10.18 -23.87 12.75
N TYR A 36 9.14 -23.17 12.25
CA TYR A 36 9.32 -21.86 11.63
C TYR A 36 9.77 -20.80 12.65
N SER A 37 10.80 -20.06 12.29
CA SER A 37 11.36 -18.98 13.09
C SER A 37 11.43 -17.69 12.29
N PHE A 38 10.72 -16.66 12.73
CA PHE A 38 10.81 -15.30 12.18
C PHE A 38 12.23 -14.72 12.21
N ARG A 39 13.13 -15.30 13.01
CA ARG A 39 14.53 -14.88 13.05
C ARG A 39 15.36 -15.58 11.98
N HIS A 40 15.17 -16.89 11.81
CA HIS A 40 16.04 -17.72 10.98
C HIS A 40 15.50 -17.97 9.58
N ASP A 41 14.19 -17.99 9.40
CA ASP A 41 13.55 -18.27 8.13
C ASP A 41 13.09 -16.98 7.46
N THR A 42 13.20 -16.95 6.14
CA THR A 42 12.81 -15.82 5.32
C THR A 42 11.28 -15.77 5.17
N ILE A 43 10.75 -14.60 4.85
CA ILE A 43 9.39 -14.43 4.37
C ILE A 43 9.23 -15.21 3.05
N SER A 44 10.26 -15.22 2.20
CA SER A 44 10.24 -15.91 0.91
C SER A 44 10.04 -17.42 1.06
N ASP A 45 10.52 -18.02 2.16
CA ASP A 45 10.33 -19.44 2.46
C ASP A 45 8.85 -19.80 2.69
N LEU A 46 8.02 -18.85 3.13
CA LEU A 46 6.56 -19.02 3.25
C LEU A 46 5.90 -19.29 1.90
N GLY A 47 6.55 -18.94 0.79
CA GLY A 47 6.09 -19.20 -0.57
C GLY A 47 6.54 -20.52 -1.17
N VAL A 48 7.32 -21.33 -0.45
CA VAL A 48 7.88 -22.58 -0.98
C VAL A 48 6.79 -23.61 -1.23
N THR A 49 6.84 -24.22 -2.41
CA THR A 49 5.85 -25.20 -2.88
C THR A 49 6.21 -26.65 -2.50
N ALA A 50 7.49 -26.94 -2.29
CA ALA A 50 7.96 -28.25 -1.85
C ALA A 50 7.82 -28.41 -0.33
N CYS A 51 7.54 -29.64 0.11
CA CYS A 51 7.53 -30.01 1.52
C CYS A 51 8.69 -30.97 1.81
N THR A 52 9.54 -30.59 2.76
CA THR A 52 10.67 -31.37 3.27
C THR A 52 10.60 -31.42 4.80
N PRO A 53 11.35 -32.29 5.49
CA PRO A 53 11.33 -32.36 6.96
C PRO A 53 11.68 -31.05 7.67
N HIS A 54 12.48 -30.18 7.03
CA HIS A 54 12.91 -28.92 7.61
C HIS A 54 12.14 -27.71 7.05
N MET A 55 11.50 -27.85 5.89
CA MET A 55 10.86 -26.72 5.19
C MET A 55 9.56 -27.16 4.53
N CYS A 56 8.43 -26.73 5.08
CA CYS A 56 7.11 -27.09 4.56
C CYS A 56 6.06 -26.04 4.91
N SER A 57 5.60 -25.30 3.89
CA SER A 57 4.58 -24.24 3.99
C SER A 57 3.26 -24.71 3.37
N PRO A 58 2.28 -25.22 4.14
CA PRO A 58 1.02 -25.71 3.58
C PRO A 58 0.16 -24.61 2.93
N LEU A 59 0.33 -23.36 3.38
CA LEU A 59 -0.39 -22.20 2.87
C LEU A 59 0.45 -21.39 1.86
N HIS A 60 1.44 -22.01 1.22
CA HIS A 60 2.29 -21.34 0.23
C HIS A 60 1.51 -20.63 -0.87
N LEU A 61 0.39 -21.21 -1.34
CA LEU A 61 -0.45 -20.60 -2.37
C LEU A 61 -1.05 -19.26 -1.89
N LEU A 62 -1.49 -19.21 -0.64
CA LEU A 62 -2.03 -18.00 -0.04
C LEU A 62 -0.95 -16.92 0.08
N MET A 63 0.26 -17.30 0.52
CA MET A 63 1.38 -16.37 0.63
C MET A 63 1.80 -15.83 -0.74
N ASN A 64 1.99 -16.72 -1.71
CA ASN A 64 2.38 -16.37 -3.08
C ASN A 64 1.35 -15.47 -3.77
N ALA A 65 0.07 -15.80 -3.64
CA ALA A 65 -1.01 -14.94 -4.13
C ALA A 65 -1.00 -13.56 -3.44
N THR A 66 -0.61 -13.50 -2.16
CA THR A 66 -0.51 -12.25 -1.41
C THR A 66 0.68 -11.41 -1.86
N PHE A 67 1.82 -12.01 -2.23
CA PHE A 67 2.91 -11.28 -2.88
C PHE A 67 2.45 -10.66 -4.22
N VAL A 68 1.76 -11.44 -5.05
CA VAL A 68 1.16 -10.93 -6.30
C VAL A 68 0.20 -9.77 -6.03
N ALA A 69 -0.73 -9.95 -5.09
CA ALA A 69 -1.69 -8.92 -4.71
C ALA A 69 -0.98 -7.65 -4.20
N LEU A 70 0.01 -7.78 -3.32
CA LEU A 70 0.78 -6.64 -2.80
C LEU A 70 1.49 -5.87 -3.93
N GLY A 71 2.07 -6.59 -4.90
CA GLY A 71 2.67 -5.99 -6.09
C GLY A 71 1.67 -5.18 -6.91
N LEU A 72 0.49 -5.74 -7.17
CA LEU A 72 -0.60 -5.06 -7.88
C LEU A 72 -1.14 -3.85 -7.10
N LEU A 73 -1.30 -3.95 -5.77
CA LEU A 73 -1.72 -2.85 -4.92
C LEU A 73 -0.69 -1.70 -4.92
N THR A 74 0.60 -2.04 -4.96
CA THR A 74 1.70 -1.06 -5.08
C THR A 74 1.55 -0.25 -6.36
N ILE A 75 1.38 -0.94 -7.50
CA ILE A 75 1.16 -0.31 -8.82
C ILE A 75 -0.12 0.54 -8.81
N MET A 76 -1.23 -0.03 -8.33
CA MET A 76 -2.54 0.63 -8.34
C MET A 76 -2.50 1.93 -7.55
N GLY A 77 -1.99 1.95 -6.32
CA GLY A 77 -1.92 3.19 -5.57
C GLY A 77 -0.93 4.19 -6.16
N ALA A 78 0.21 3.76 -6.71
CA ALA A 78 1.13 4.66 -7.42
C ALA A 78 0.44 5.35 -8.61
N VAL A 79 -0.33 4.59 -9.40
CA VAL A 79 -1.10 5.10 -10.54
C VAL A 79 -2.24 6.01 -10.10
N LEU A 80 -2.95 5.68 -9.02
CA LEU A 80 -4.07 6.48 -8.54
C LEU A 80 -3.58 7.78 -7.89
N PHE A 81 -2.52 7.73 -7.07
CA PHE A 81 -1.91 8.88 -6.39
C PHE A 81 -1.06 9.77 -7.30
N ARG A 82 -0.71 9.35 -8.52
CA ARG A 82 0.10 10.17 -9.46
C ARG A 82 -0.46 11.57 -9.70
N GLY A 83 -1.77 11.77 -9.55
CA GLY A 83 -2.42 13.08 -9.71
C GLY A 83 -2.10 14.08 -8.60
N ALA A 84 -1.66 13.61 -7.43
CA ALA A 84 -1.18 14.45 -6.34
C ALA A 84 0.26 14.93 -6.56
N ILE A 85 0.95 14.41 -7.58
CA ILE A 85 2.32 14.75 -7.93
C ILE A 85 2.32 15.70 -9.14
N PRO A 86 2.95 16.88 -9.05
CA PRO A 86 3.14 17.78 -10.19
C PRO A 86 3.71 17.04 -11.39
N HIS A 87 3.24 17.40 -12.58
CA HIS A 87 3.76 16.86 -13.83
C HIS A 87 5.25 17.18 -13.98
N GLY A 88 6.02 16.22 -14.51
CA GLY A 88 7.47 16.35 -14.73
C GLY A 88 8.26 15.09 -14.35
N TYR A 89 9.58 15.20 -14.39
CA TYR A 89 10.52 14.09 -14.15
C TYR A 89 10.31 13.41 -12.78
N ARG A 90 9.91 14.18 -11.76
CA ARG A 90 9.69 13.67 -10.39
C ARG A 90 8.58 12.63 -10.33
N ARG A 91 7.44 12.95 -10.93
CA ARG A 91 6.30 12.02 -11.03
C ARG A 91 6.68 10.79 -11.81
N TRP A 92 7.44 10.96 -12.90
CA TRP A 92 7.93 9.84 -13.69
C TRP A 92 8.79 8.90 -12.83
N TRP A 93 9.81 9.41 -12.14
CA TRP A 93 10.67 8.58 -11.28
C TRP A 93 9.90 7.86 -10.16
N ILE A 94 9.05 8.56 -9.42
CA ILE A 94 8.29 7.97 -8.30
C ILE A 94 7.37 6.86 -8.82
N VAL A 95 6.62 7.11 -9.91
CA VAL A 95 5.69 6.13 -10.46
C VAL A 95 6.45 4.96 -11.09
N SER A 96 7.50 5.20 -11.87
CA SER A 96 8.29 4.15 -12.52
C SER A 96 8.96 3.24 -11.49
N LEU A 97 9.54 3.80 -10.42
CA LEU A 97 10.13 3.01 -9.33
C LEU A 97 9.07 2.21 -8.59
N ALA A 98 7.92 2.80 -8.26
CA ALA A 98 6.83 2.08 -7.62
C ALA A 98 6.27 0.95 -8.50
N VAL A 99 6.19 1.16 -9.82
CA VAL A 99 5.77 0.13 -10.78
C VAL A 99 6.81 -0.99 -10.83
N LEU A 100 8.09 -0.66 -10.92
CA LEU A 100 9.18 -1.64 -10.86
C LEU A 100 9.13 -2.46 -9.57
N THR A 101 8.94 -1.79 -8.42
CA THR A 101 8.76 -2.46 -7.12
C THR A 101 7.58 -3.41 -7.16
N GLY A 102 6.42 -2.97 -7.64
CA GLY A 102 5.22 -3.79 -7.67
C GLY A 102 5.33 -4.99 -8.62
N LEU A 103 5.92 -4.80 -9.80
CA LEU A 103 6.17 -5.90 -10.75
C LEU A 103 7.13 -6.93 -10.17
N SER A 104 8.21 -6.49 -9.54
CA SER A 104 9.19 -7.38 -8.92
C SER A 104 8.58 -8.14 -7.73
N THR A 105 7.84 -7.47 -6.84
CA THR A 105 7.11 -8.13 -5.75
C THR A 105 6.10 -9.17 -6.28
N ALA A 106 5.39 -8.86 -7.36
CA ALA A 106 4.46 -9.81 -7.97
C ALA A 106 5.20 -11.00 -8.60
N ALA A 107 6.31 -10.75 -9.29
CA ALA A 107 7.15 -11.81 -9.85
C ALA A 107 7.68 -12.75 -8.76
N THR A 108 8.05 -12.23 -7.58
CA THR A 108 8.46 -13.06 -6.43
C THR A 108 7.39 -14.05 -6.00
N GLY A 109 6.11 -13.67 -6.05
CA GLY A 109 5.01 -14.59 -5.77
C GLY A 109 4.78 -15.65 -6.84
N LEU A 110 5.29 -15.42 -8.06
CA LEU A 110 5.20 -16.38 -9.17
C LEU A 110 6.43 -17.28 -9.28
N VAL A 111 7.51 -16.93 -8.59
CA VAL A 111 8.79 -17.65 -8.61
C VAL A 111 9.16 -17.99 -7.17
N PRO A 112 8.60 -19.06 -6.58
CA PRO A 112 9.01 -19.60 -5.29
C PRO A 112 10.53 -19.78 -5.17
N SER A 113 11.08 -19.65 -3.95
CA SER A 113 12.53 -19.74 -3.73
C SER A 113 13.11 -21.13 -4.05
N ASN A 114 12.27 -22.18 -4.02
CA ASN A 114 12.64 -23.55 -4.36
C ASN A 114 12.62 -23.87 -5.86
N ASP A 115 12.22 -22.94 -6.74
CA ASP A 115 12.29 -23.11 -8.20
C ASP A 115 13.67 -22.76 -8.78
N GLY A 116 14.57 -22.26 -7.92
CA GLY A 116 15.95 -21.92 -8.25
C GLY A 116 16.34 -20.55 -7.69
N ILE A 117 17.42 -20.52 -6.90
CA ILE A 117 17.81 -19.30 -6.18
C ILE A 117 18.12 -18.12 -7.13
N VAL A 118 18.71 -18.38 -8.29
CA VAL A 118 19.07 -17.32 -9.25
C VAL A 118 17.83 -16.66 -9.84
N VAL A 119 16.84 -17.43 -10.29
CA VAL A 119 15.61 -16.88 -10.87
C VAL A 119 14.78 -16.17 -9.81
N HIS A 120 14.73 -16.71 -8.59
CA HIS A 120 14.08 -16.07 -7.45
C HIS A 120 14.74 -14.73 -7.10
N LEU A 121 16.08 -14.68 -7.06
CA LEU A 121 16.82 -13.45 -6.83
C LEU A 121 16.57 -12.41 -7.92
N LEU A 122 16.56 -12.81 -9.20
CA LEU A 122 16.22 -11.91 -10.30
C LEU A 122 14.80 -11.34 -10.18
N ALA A 123 13.86 -12.14 -9.68
CA ALA A 123 12.49 -11.68 -9.43
C ALA A 123 12.42 -10.66 -8.28
N VAL A 124 13.12 -10.89 -7.16
CA VAL A 124 12.97 -10.11 -5.92
C VAL A 124 13.91 -8.90 -5.79
N LEU A 125 15.12 -8.98 -6.36
CA LEU A 125 16.16 -7.94 -6.23
C LEU A 125 15.74 -6.55 -6.73
N PRO A 126 15.01 -6.39 -7.86
CA PRO A 126 14.59 -5.08 -8.29
C PRO A 126 13.70 -4.38 -7.26
N ALA A 127 12.80 -5.10 -6.57
CA ALA A 127 12.01 -4.57 -5.48
C ALA A 127 12.89 -4.24 -4.27
N PHE A 128 13.90 -5.06 -3.95
CA PHE A 128 14.85 -4.79 -2.87
C PHE A 128 15.53 -3.43 -3.02
N VAL A 129 15.86 -3.00 -4.24
CA VAL A 129 16.47 -1.69 -4.44
C VAL A 129 15.41 -0.59 -4.59
N SER A 130 14.49 -0.78 -5.53
CA SER A 130 13.55 0.30 -5.94
C SER A 130 12.63 0.78 -4.83
N ARG A 131 12.25 -0.08 -3.87
CA ARG A 131 11.37 0.30 -2.75
C ARG A 131 11.99 1.38 -1.84
N HIS A 132 13.29 1.31 -1.61
CA HIS A 132 13.97 2.29 -0.76
C HIS A 132 14.13 3.61 -1.51
N LEU A 133 14.49 3.54 -2.79
CA LEU A 133 14.62 4.71 -3.65
C LEU A 133 13.29 5.48 -3.74
N VAL A 134 12.16 4.79 -3.93
CA VAL A 134 10.85 5.46 -3.99
C VAL A 134 10.48 6.09 -2.65
N LEU A 135 10.74 5.44 -1.52
CA LEU A 135 10.47 6.01 -0.18
C LEU A 135 11.36 7.24 0.11
N ILE A 136 12.63 7.21 -0.29
CA ILE A 136 13.53 8.38 -0.20
C ILE A 136 12.99 9.53 -1.04
N LEU A 137 12.61 9.28 -2.29
CA LEU A 137 12.08 10.33 -3.17
C LEU A 137 10.78 10.94 -2.61
N VAL A 138 9.88 10.11 -2.09
CA VAL A 138 8.66 10.58 -1.43
C VAL A 138 9.00 11.42 -0.19
N ALA A 139 9.95 10.98 0.63
CA ALA A 139 10.40 11.71 1.82
C ALA A 139 10.95 13.11 1.46
N VAL A 140 11.91 13.17 0.54
CA VAL A 140 12.54 14.42 0.10
C VAL A 140 11.49 15.38 -0.48
N TRP A 141 10.61 14.87 -1.32
CA TRP A 141 9.67 15.71 -2.05
C TRP A 141 8.53 16.23 -1.16
N LEU A 142 8.04 15.42 -0.23
CA LEU A 142 6.98 15.82 0.69
C LEU A 142 7.48 16.58 1.92
N TRP A 143 8.80 16.75 2.09
CA TRP A 143 9.42 17.34 3.28
C TRP A 143 8.87 18.72 3.66
N LYS A 144 8.61 19.58 2.66
CA LYS A 144 8.11 20.95 2.84
C LYS A 144 6.58 21.05 2.86
N SER A 145 5.86 20.10 2.25
CA SER A 145 4.42 20.19 2.04
C SER A 145 3.59 19.28 2.96
N ARG A 146 4.11 18.10 3.29
CA ARG A 146 3.45 17.06 4.10
C ARG A 146 4.48 16.40 5.03
N ARG A 147 4.96 17.18 6.01
CA ARG A 147 6.08 16.79 6.89
C ARG A 147 5.91 15.42 7.56
N ILE A 148 4.71 15.10 8.04
CA ILE A 148 4.43 13.83 8.72
C ILE A 148 4.63 12.64 7.76
N VAL A 149 4.08 12.72 6.54
CA VAL A 149 4.24 11.66 5.52
C VAL A 149 5.70 11.55 5.11
N ALA A 150 6.41 12.67 5.00
CA ALA A 150 7.82 12.69 4.66
C ALA A 150 8.70 12.01 5.72
N VAL A 151 8.48 12.31 7.00
CA VAL A 151 9.18 11.67 8.13
C VAL A 151 8.87 10.17 8.15
N TRP A 152 7.61 9.79 8.01
CA TRP A 152 7.23 8.37 7.94
C TRP A 152 7.91 7.64 6.78
N SER A 153 7.94 8.24 5.59
CA SER A 153 8.65 7.70 4.42
C SER A 153 10.15 7.54 4.69
N ALA A 154 10.77 8.53 5.33
CA ALA A 154 12.19 8.50 5.68
C ALA A 154 12.50 7.39 6.70
N LEU A 155 11.68 7.23 7.74
CA LEU A 155 11.83 6.15 8.72
C LEU A 155 11.72 4.78 8.06
N CYS A 156 10.73 4.58 7.18
CA CYS A 156 10.61 3.36 6.39
C CYS A 156 11.85 3.11 5.50
N ALA A 157 12.34 4.15 4.80
CA ALA A 157 13.53 4.02 3.97
C ALA A 157 14.78 3.65 4.79
N ILE A 158 15.00 4.33 5.93
CA ILE A 158 16.14 4.06 6.82
C ILE A 158 16.07 2.64 7.38
N SER A 159 14.91 2.21 7.87
CA SER A 159 14.71 0.84 8.35
C SER A 159 15.11 -0.20 7.31
N GLY A 160 14.66 0.00 6.07
CA GLY A 160 14.97 -0.92 4.97
C GLY A 160 16.43 -0.90 4.53
N LEU A 161 17.06 0.28 4.52
CA LEU A 161 18.50 0.39 4.25
C LEU A 161 19.34 -0.27 5.35
N VAL A 162 18.98 -0.08 6.62
CA VAL A 162 19.60 -0.77 7.76
C VAL A 162 19.44 -2.27 7.59
N GLY A 163 18.23 -2.76 7.30
CA GLY A 163 18.00 -4.16 6.98
C GLY A 163 18.90 -4.66 5.85
N THR A 164 19.09 -3.86 4.80
CA THR A 164 19.90 -4.24 3.63
C THR A 164 21.37 -4.38 4.02
N VAL A 165 21.90 -3.44 4.79
CA VAL A 165 23.27 -3.49 5.31
C VAL A 165 23.47 -4.71 6.20
N LEU A 166 22.51 -4.99 7.10
CA LEU A 166 22.54 -6.14 7.99
C LEU A 166 22.46 -7.49 7.24
N LEU A 167 21.66 -7.54 6.16
CA LEU A 167 21.52 -8.71 5.30
C LEU A 167 22.83 -8.99 4.54
N VAL A 168 23.36 -7.99 3.83
CA VAL A 168 24.60 -8.12 3.04
C VAL A 168 25.80 -8.42 3.94
N GLY A 169 25.88 -7.78 5.10
CA GLY A 169 26.94 -8.00 6.06
C GLY A 169 26.77 -9.29 6.88
N SER A 170 25.66 -10.02 6.73
CA SER A 170 25.32 -11.21 7.55
C SER A 170 25.47 -10.96 9.05
N VAL A 171 25.16 -9.75 9.50
CA VAL A 171 25.41 -9.28 10.88
C VAL A 171 24.41 -9.88 11.87
N VAL A 172 23.17 -10.09 11.41
CA VAL A 172 22.08 -10.71 12.16
C VAL A 172 21.46 -11.82 11.34
N GLN A 173 20.58 -12.61 11.97
CA GLN A 173 19.89 -13.71 11.32
C GLN A 173 19.10 -13.23 10.08
N ILE A 174 19.11 -14.04 9.02
CA ILE A 174 18.57 -13.69 7.70
C ILE A 174 17.08 -13.31 7.74
N GLY A 175 16.26 -14.00 8.54
CA GLY A 175 14.84 -13.70 8.70
C GLY A 175 14.57 -12.33 9.31
N ILE A 176 15.44 -11.85 10.21
CA ILE A 176 15.34 -10.50 10.79
C ILE A 176 15.70 -9.44 9.74
N SER A 177 16.85 -9.61 9.09
CA SER A 177 17.35 -8.62 8.14
C SER A 177 16.44 -8.51 6.91
N GLU A 178 15.95 -9.63 6.38
CA GLU A 178 15.00 -9.64 5.26
C GLU A 178 13.68 -8.93 5.62
N ARG A 179 13.15 -9.12 6.84
CA ARG A 179 11.96 -8.40 7.33
C ARG A 179 12.20 -6.90 7.47
N LEU A 180 13.35 -6.49 8.00
CA LEU A 180 13.71 -5.08 8.06
C LEU A 180 13.78 -4.45 6.66
N VAL A 181 14.20 -5.22 5.65
CA VAL A 181 14.23 -4.82 4.24
C VAL A 181 12.83 -4.78 3.60
N LEU A 182 11.96 -5.72 3.91
CA LEU A 182 10.68 -5.92 3.22
C LEU A 182 9.50 -5.19 3.86
N TYR A 183 9.38 -5.19 5.18
CA TYR A 183 8.25 -4.60 5.92
C TYR A 183 8.02 -3.09 5.73
N PRO A 184 9.06 -2.26 5.54
CA PRO A 184 8.84 -0.82 5.52
C PRO A 184 7.89 -0.34 4.43
N LEU A 185 7.90 -0.95 3.24
CA LEU A 185 7.01 -0.54 2.16
C LEU A 185 5.54 -0.94 2.39
N PRO A 186 5.19 -2.19 2.72
CA PRO A 186 3.83 -2.56 3.12
C PRO A 186 3.32 -1.74 4.32
N ALA A 187 4.17 -1.50 5.32
CA ALA A 187 3.81 -0.65 6.45
C ALA A 187 3.53 0.79 6.00
N PHE A 188 4.37 1.33 5.11
CA PHE A 188 4.14 2.64 4.51
C PHE A 188 2.80 2.71 3.79
N MET A 189 2.51 1.74 2.91
CA MET A 189 1.24 1.64 2.18
C MET A 189 0.05 1.53 3.14
N ALA A 190 0.10 0.61 4.10
CA ALA A 190 -0.98 0.35 5.03
C ALA A 190 -1.38 1.61 5.83
N VAL A 191 -0.38 2.27 6.43
CA VAL A 191 -0.58 3.46 7.27
C VAL A 191 -1.01 4.67 6.42
N THR A 192 -0.34 4.94 5.30
CA THR A 192 -0.68 6.10 4.46
C THR A 192 -2.02 5.91 3.75
N GLY A 193 -2.31 4.71 3.27
CA GLY A 193 -3.60 4.34 2.69
C GLY A 193 -4.74 4.55 3.68
N ALA A 194 -4.58 4.08 4.92
CA ALA A 194 -5.58 4.24 5.97
C ALA A 194 -5.78 5.72 6.34
N ALA A 195 -4.70 6.49 6.45
CA ALA A 195 -4.79 7.92 6.74
C ALA A 195 -5.51 8.70 5.62
N VAL A 196 -5.22 8.39 4.35
CA VAL A 196 -5.88 9.01 3.19
C VAL A 196 -7.36 8.61 3.14
N LEU A 197 -7.68 7.34 3.38
CA LEU A 197 -9.06 6.84 3.37
C LEU A 197 -9.88 7.53 4.47
N SER A 198 -9.38 7.54 5.70
CA SER A 198 -10.02 8.22 6.84
C SER A 198 -10.27 9.70 6.56
N THR A 199 -9.27 10.41 6.01
CA THR A 199 -9.42 11.83 5.65
C THR A 199 -10.48 12.03 4.56
N SER A 200 -10.53 11.14 3.57
CA SER A 200 -11.48 11.23 2.46
C SER A 200 -12.92 10.95 2.91
N LEU A 201 -13.11 9.99 3.82
CA LEU A 201 -14.41 9.68 4.43
C LEU A 201 -14.91 10.84 5.29
N THR A 202 -14.07 11.40 6.17
CA THR A 202 -14.42 12.56 7.00
C THR A 202 -14.84 13.76 6.16
N ASN A 203 -14.09 14.05 5.08
CA ASN A 203 -14.42 15.12 4.14
C ASN A 203 -15.75 14.88 3.40
N ALA A 204 -16.05 13.63 3.03
CA ALA A 204 -17.31 13.28 2.38
C ALA A 204 -18.51 13.46 3.32
N VAL A 205 -18.38 13.06 4.59
CA VAL A 205 -19.40 13.25 5.62
C VAL A 205 -19.65 14.74 5.89
N ALA A 206 -18.58 15.53 6.05
CA ALA A 206 -18.68 16.97 6.26
C ALA A 206 -19.39 17.70 5.10
N ARG A 207 -19.08 17.34 3.84
CA ARG A 207 -19.73 17.88 2.64
C ARG A 207 -21.21 17.51 2.55
N ARG A 208 -21.58 16.28 2.93
CA ARG A 208 -22.99 15.87 2.98
C ARG A 208 -23.77 16.67 4.04
N ARG A 209 -23.18 16.88 5.22
CA ARG A 209 -23.79 17.66 6.30
C ARG A 209 -24.03 19.12 5.90
N THR A 210 -23.05 19.77 5.28
CA THR A 210 -23.20 21.14 4.76
C THR A 210 -24.26 21.22 3.66
N ARG A 211 -24.29 20.26 2.73
CA ARG A 211 -25.32 20.23 1.67
C ARG A 211 -26.74 20.07 2.24
N HIS A 212 -26.95 19.19 3.22
CA HIS A 212 -28.24 19.05 3.91
C HIS A 212 -28.63 20.32 4.66
N SER A 213 -27.69 21.00 5.32
CA SER A 213 -27.94 22.29 5.98
C SER A 213 -28.40 23.35 4.98
N ILE A 214 -27.69 23.50 3.85
CA ILE A 214 -28.04 24.47 2.81
C ILE A 214 -29.43 24.17 2.22
N VAL A 215 -29.72 22.91 1.87
CA VAL A 215 -31.04 22.53 1.34
C VAL A 215 -32.15 22.80 2.37
N GLY A 216 -31.91 22.50 3.65
CA GLY A 216 -32.86 22.78 4.73
C GLY A 216 -33.05 24.28 5.01
N VAL A 217 -32.05 25.12 4.75
CA VAL A 217 -32.17 26.59 4.81
C VAL A 217 -32.96 27.11 3.61
N VAL A 218 -32.64 26.66 2.39
CA VAL A 218 -33.35 27.06 1.17
C VAL A 218 -34.82 26.64 1.22
N ALA A 219 -35.13 25.42 1.67
CA ALA A 219 -36.51 24.95 1.81
C ALA A 219 -37.31 25.79 2.83
N ARG A 220 -36.67 26.30 3.89
CA ARG A 220 -37.32 27.19 4.86
C ARG A 220 -37.57 28.61 4.35
N HIS A 221 -36.82 29.06 3.35
CA HIS A 221 -36.97 30.39 2.76
C HIS A 221 -37.67 30.36 1.39
N ALA A 222 -38.18 29.19 0.97
CA ALA A 222 -38.98 29.08 -0.24
C ALA A 222 -40.31 29.82 -0.03
N PRO A 223 -40.71 30.74 -0.94
CA PRO A 223 -41.96 31.46 -0.80
C PRO A 223 -43.14 30.49 -0.82
N ILE A 224 -44.02 30.60 0.18
CA ILE A 224 -45.26 29.83 0.25
C ILE A 224 -46.08 30.18 -1.00
N PRO A 225 -46.52 29.20 -1.81
CA PRO A 225 -47.37 29.48 -2.95
C PRO A 225 -48.66 30.15 -2.47
N ARG A 226 -48.90 31.38 -2.92
CA ARG A 226 -50.16 32.08 -2.60
C ARG A 226 -51.31 31.30 -3.24
N PRO A 227 -52.41 31.05 -2.52
CA PRO A 227 -53.60 30.48 -3.13
C PRO A 227 -54.06 31.44 -4.23
N THR A 228 -54.12 30.93 -5.46
CA THR A 228 -54.73 31.64 -6.59
C THR A 228 -56.19 31.87 -6.25
N SER A 229 -56.58 33.12 -6.03
CA SER A 229 -57.99 33.50 -5.91
C SER A 229 -58.70 33.17 -7.23
N PRO A 230 -59.85 32.47 -7.21
CA PRO A 230 -60.65 32.27 -8.41
C PRO A 230 -61.11 33.64 -8.93
N SER A 231 -60.72 33.97 -10.15
CA SER A 231 -61.16 35.17 -10.85
C SER A 231 -62.68 35.13 -11.02
N VAL A 232 -63.39 36.02 -10.32
CA VAL A 232 -64.80 36.29 -10.58
C VAL A 232 -64.85 37.15 -11.85
N LEU A 233 -65.35 36.56 -12.94
CA LEU A 233 -65.73 37.23 -14.18
C LEU A 233 -67.01 38.03 -13.94
N LEU A 234 -66.93 39.36 -13.96
CA LEU A 234 -68.02 40.29 -14.26
C LEU A 234 -67.43 41.52 -14.96
#